data_AF-A0A172U2R9-F1
#
_entry.id   AF-A0A172U2R9-F1
#
_cell.length_a   1.000
_cell.length_b   1.000
_cell.length_c   1.000
_cell.angle_alpha   90.00
_cell.angle_beta   90.00
_cell.angle_gamma   90.00
#
_symmetry.space_group_name_H-M   'P 1'
#
loop_
_entity.id
_entity.type
_entity.pdbx_description
1 polymer ?
#
loop_
_entity_poly.entity_id
_entity_poly.type
_entity_poly.pdbx_seq_one_letter_code
_entity_poly.pdbx_strand_id
1 'polypeptide(L)' 'MALFDKQNLVWMLGGIAIMIIGFLLMAGGRSDNPNVFDPNEVYSARRITVAPIVILIGLVVLIVAIFRHPKNK' A
#
# COMPACT_ATOMS: atom_id res chain seq x y z
N MET A 1 -6.53 2.00 28.44
CA MET A 1 -5.97 1.60 27.13
C MET A 1 -6.56 2.47 26.03
N ALA A 2 -6.36 3.79 26.10
CA ALA A 2 -6.70 4.69 24.98
C ALA A 2 -5.42 4.82 24.14
N LEU A 3 -5.08 3.77 23.40
CA LEU A 3 -3.79 3.65 22.70
C LEU A 3 -3.67 4.58 21.49
N PHE A 4 -4.76 5.18 21.01
CA PHE A 4 -4.76 5.95 19.77
C PHE A 4 -5.64 7.20 19.88
N ASP A 5 -5.02 8.37 19.65
CA ASP A 5 -5.73 9.61 19.39
C ASP A 5 -6.51 9.49 18.07
N LYS A 6 -7.69 10.13 17.98
CA LYS A 6 -8.54 10.09 16.78
C LYS A 6 -7.76 10.52 15.53
N GLN A 7 -6.86 11.50 15.66
CA GLN A 7 -6.06 11.99 14.55
C GLN A 7 -5.08 10.91 14.06
N ASN A 8 -4.41 10.20 14.96
CA ASN A 8 -3.51 9.11 14.59
C ASN A 8 -4.26 7.98 13.88
N LEU A 9 -5.48 7.67 14.32
CA LEU A 9 -6.31 6.66 13.67
C LEU A 9 -6.67 7.03 12.22
N VAL A 10 -6.93 8.31 11.93
CA VAL A 10 -7.12 8.79 10.55
C VAL A 10 -5.85 8.60 9.71
N TRP A 11 -4.68 8.93 10.25
CA TRP A 11 -3.41 8.69 9.55
C TRP A 11 -3.15 7.20 9.30
N MET A 12 -3.50 6.33 10.25
CA MET A 12 -3.39 4.88 10.07
C MET A 12 -4.30 4.37 8.95
N LEU A 13 -5.56 4.80 8.92
CA LEU A 13 -6.49 4.45 7.85
C LEU A 13 -6.00 4.94 6.48
N GLY A 14 -5.41 6.14 6.42
CA GLY A 14 -4.77 6.65 5.21
C GLY A 14 -3.62 5.76 4.74
N GLY A 15 -2.73 5.33 5.64
CA GLY A 15 -1.65 4.40 5.32
C GLY A 15 -2.14 3.05 4.79
N ILE A 16 -3.18 2.48 5.41
CA ILE A 16 -3.83 1.25 4.95
C ILE A 16 -4.43 1.44 3.55
N ALA A 17 -5.13 2.55 3.30
CA ALA A 17 -5.71 2.83 1.99
C ALA A 17 -4.64 2.90 0.88
N ILE A 18 -3.50 3.55 1.16
CA ILE A 18 -2.36 3.62 0.24
C ILE A 18 -1.81 2.21 -0.03
N MET A 19 -1.66 1.37 1.00
CA MET A 19 -1.21 -0.02 0.81
C MET A 19 -2.19 -0.82 -0.05
N ILE A 20 -3.50 -0.70 0.19
CA ILE A 20 -4.54 -1.35 -0.62
C ILE A 20 -4.41 -0.92 -2.08
N ILE A 21 -4.22 0.37 -2.36
CA ILE A 21 -3.97 0.86 -3.73
C ILE A 21 -2.74 0.18 -4.32
N GLY A 22 -1.62 0.11 -3.57
CA GLY A 22 -0.41 -0.58 -4.00
C GLY A 22 -0.64 -2.05 -4.35
N PHE A 23 -1.41 -2.79 -3.53
CA PHE A 23 -1.80 -4.17 -3.82
C PHE A 23 -2.69 -4.28 -5.06
N LEU A 24 -3.63 -3.35 -5.25
CA LEU A 24 -4.48 -3.30 -6.44
C LEU A 24 -3.68 -3.01 -7.72
N LEU A 25 -2.60 -2.22 -7.63
CA LEU A 25 -1.70 -1.99 -8.77
C LEU A 25 -0.97 -3.27 -9.22
N MET A 26 -0.85 -4.27 -8.34
CA MET A 26 -0.32 -5.60 -8.68
C MET A 26 -1.38 -6.56 -9.23
N ALA A 27 -2.67 -6.19 -9.22
CA ALA A 27 -3.73 -7.04 -9.75
C ALA A 27 -3.68 -7.11 -11.29
N GLY A 28 -3.93 -8.30 -11.86
CA GLY A 28 -3.88 -8.58 -13.31
C GLY A 28 -2.61 -9.33 -13.74
N GLY A 29 -2.23 -9.28 -15.01
CA GLY A 29 -1.08 -10.03 -15.54
C GLY A 29 -1.40 -11.51 -15.76
N ARG A 30 -2.68 -11.86 -15.63
CA ARG A 30 -3.19 -13.20 -15.93
C ARG A 30 -3.39 -13.28 -17.43
N SER A 31 -2.72 -14.22 -18.08
CA SER A 31 -2.97 -14.50 -19.49
C SER A 31 -4.37 -15.11 -19.67
N ASP A 32 -5.11 -14.64 -20.66
CA ASP A 32 -6.40 -15.22 -21.07
C ASP A 32 -6.23 -16.65 -21.62
N ASN A 33 -5.03 -16.99 -22.12
CA ASN A 33 -4.67 -18.33 -22.56
C ASN A 33 -3.50 -18.84 -21.71
N PRO A 34 -3.70 -19.83 -20.82
CA PRO A 34 -2.64 -20.32 -19.90
C PRO A 34 -1.42 -20.92 -20.60
N ASN A 35 -1.50 -21.19 -21.91
CA ASN A 35 -0.39 -21.69 -22.72
C ASN A 35 0.46 -20.55 -23.35
N VAL A 36 0.03 -19.30 -23.23
CA VAL A 36 0.74 -18.12 -23.76
C VAL A 36 1.16 -17.25 -22.59
N PHE A 37 2.47 -17.14 -22.37
CA PHE A 37 3.04 -16.24 -21.38
C PHE A 37 3.25 -14.86 -22.00
N ASP A 38 2.57 -13.84 -21.46
CA ASP A 38 2.66 -12.47 -21.95
C ASP A 38 3.58 -11.63 -21.03
N PRO A 39 4.90 -11.56 -21.31
CA PRO A 39 5.87 -10.98 -20.39
C PRO A 39 5.64 -9.49 -20.12
N ASN A 40 5.00 -8.75 -21.04
CA ASN A 40 4.72 -7.32 -20.84
C ASN A 40 3.64 -7.07 -19.79
N GLU A 41 2.66 -7.96 -19.71
CA GLU A 41 1.58 -7.94 -18.73
C GLU A 41 2.10 -8.32 -17.33
N VAL A 42 2.95 -9.35 -17.27
CA VAL A 42 3.53 -9.87 -16.02
C VAL A 42 4.63 -8.96 -15.48
N TYR A 43 5.58 -8.57 -16.32
CA TYR A 43 6.75 -7.75 -15.98
C TYR A 43 6.55 -6.26 -16.24
N SER A 44 5.31 -5.77 -16.14
CA SER A 44 5.04 -4.35 -16.26
C SER A 44 5.79 -3.56 -15.16
N ALA A 45 6.44 -2.46 -15.53
CA ALA A 45 7.09 -1.53 -14.59
C ALA A 45 6.11 -1.04 -13.50
N ARG A 46 4.80 -0.99 -13.81
CA ARG A 46 3.74 -0.70 -12.86
C ARG A 46 3.70 -1.70 -11.70
N ARG A 47 3.85 -3.00 -11.98
CA ARG A 47 3.73 -4.09 -10.99
C ARG A 47 5.02 -4.30 -10.21
N ILE A 48 6.17 -4.16 -10.86
CA ILE A 48 7.48 -4.48 -10.27
C ILE A 48 8.11 -3.28 -9.57
N THR A 49 7.84 -2.06 -10.04
CA THR A 49 8.48 -0.85 -9.51
C THR A 49 7.46 0.04 -8.82
N VAL A 50 6.40 0.45 -9.51
CA VAL A 50 5.45 1.44 -8.97
C VAL A 50 4.68 0.86 -7.78
N ALA A 51 4.12 -0.35 -7.92
CA ALA A 51 3.30 -0.93 -6.89
C ALA A 51 4.07 -1.18 -5.57
N PRO A 52 5.29 -1.76 -5.56
CA PRO A 52 6.07 -1.91 -4.33
C PRO A 52 6.43 -0.56 -3.69
N ILE A 53 6.77 0.46 -4.49
CA ILE A 53 7.04 1.80 -3.97
C ILE A 53 5.80 2.38 -3.27
N VAL A 54 4.61 2.24 -3.87
CA VAL A 54 3.35 2.70 -3.26
C VAL A 54 3.08 1.98 -1.94
N ILE A 55 3.31 0.67 -1.86
CA ILE A 55 3.16 -0.09 -0.61
C ILE A 55 4.14 0.42 0.46
N LEU A 56 5.40 0.66 0.10
CA LEU A 56 6.41 1.19 1.02
C LEU A 56 6.02 2.58 1.54
N ILE A 57 5.44 3.45 0.71
CA ILE A 57 4.90 4.74 1.14
C ILE A 57 3.80 4.54 2.18
N GLY A 58 2.85 3.63 1.92
CA GLY A 58 1.80 3.29 2.89
C GLY A 58 2.36 2.78 4.22
N LEU A 59 3.40 1.93 4.17
CA LEU A 59 4.11 1.45 5.36
C LEU A 59 4.78 2.59 6.14
N VAL A 60 5.46 3.51 5.45
CA VAL A 60 6.08 4.69 6.09
C VAL A 60 5.01 5.56 6.77
N VAL A 61 3.86 5.78 6.13
CA VAL A 61 2.75 6.52 6.73
C VAL A 61 2.26 5.82 8.00
N LEU A 62 2.13 4.50 7.99
CA LEU A 62 1.75 3.73 9.18
C LEU A 62 2.77 3.86 10.31
N ILE A 63 4.07 3.73 10.00
CA ILE A 63 5.15 3.92 10.97
C ILE A 63 5.01 5.32 11.60
N VAL A 64 4.92 6.37 10.78
CA VAL A 64 4.77 7.74 11.28
C VAL A 64 3.50 7.89 12.12
N ALA A 65 2.37 7.31 11.69
CA ALA A 65 1.10 7.39 12.41
C ALA A 65 1.15 6.73 13.80
N ILE A 66 1.84 5.60 13.92
CA ILE A 66 2.00 4.86 15.19
C ILE A 66 2.95 5.59 16.13
N PHE A 67 4.10 6.09 15.62
CA PHE A 67 5.10 6.79 16.45
C PHE A 67 4.71 8.24 16.77
N ARG A 68 3.71 8.80 16.09
CA ARG A 68 3.19 10.13 16.37
C ARG A 68 2.62 10.14 17.79
N HIS A 69 3.32 10.77 18.72
CA HIS A 69 2.81 10.89 20.08
C HIS A 69 1.49 11.68 20.05
N PRO A 70 0.46 11.24 20.79
CA PRO A 70 -0.74 12.05 20.96
C PRO A 70 -0.28 13.40 21.54
N LYS A 71 -0.55 14.50 20.83
CA LYS A 71 -0.38 15.82 21.43
C LYS A 71 -1.40 15.89 22.55
N ASN A 72 -0.93 15.70 23.79
CA ASN A 72 -1.72 15.97 24.97
C ASN A 72 -2.39 17.34 24.79
N LYS A 73 -3.71 17.38 24.93
CA LYS A 73 -4.40 18.63 25.25
C LYS A 73 -4.01 19.05 26.66
#